data_AF-A0A534CDQ9-F1
#
_entry.id   AF-A0A534CDQ9-F1
#
_cell.length_a   1.000
_cell.length_b   1.000
_cell.length_c   1.000
_cell.angle_alpha   90.00
_cell.angle_beta   90.00
_cell.angle_gamma   90.00
#
_symmetry.space_group_name_H-M   'P 1'
#
loop_
_entity.id
_entity.type
_entity.pdbx_description
1 polymer ?
#
loop_
_entity_poly.entity_id
_entity_poly.type
_entity_poly.pdbx_seq_one_letter_code
_entity_poly.pdbx_strand_id
1 'polypeptide(L)'
;MSLILKPRWQSLIAASLFVIVCGRSALADDSEIFTGSSSAGSQPNILLILDTSGSMASTVVTQAAYNPVTTYAGACSSTLVYFQASGGSAPTGCTGMSSFSTSYQKCQSAVNSLIDPGFYTD
;
A
#
# COMPACT_ATOMS: atom_id res chain seq x y z
N MET A 1 -43.54 31.79 -2.92
CA MET A 1 -44.50 30.87 -3.57
C MET A 1 -43.92 29.46 -3.48
N SER A 2 -44.17 28.77 -2.36
CA SER A 2 -43.60 27.42 -2.12
C SER A 2 -44.50 26.37 -2.76
N LEU A 3 -43.98 25.69 -3.79
CA LEU A 3 -44.61 24.53 -4.40
C LEU A 3 -44.50 23.35 -3.43
N ILE A 4 -45.55 23.13 -2.63
CA ILE A 4 -45.65 21.95 -1.76
C ILE A 4 -45.98 20.75 -2.66
N LEU A 5 -44.94 19.99 -3.03
CA LEU A 5 -45.08 18.76 -3.81
C LEU A 5 -45.85 17.70 -3.00
N LYS A 6 -46.81 17.05 -3.64
CA LYS A 6 -47.62 15.98 -3.04
C LYS A 6 -46.73 14.79 -2.62
N PRO A 7 -47.01 14.08 -1.51
CA PRO A 7 -46.13 13.04 -0.95
C PRO A 7 -45.85 11.89 -1.93
N ARG A 8 -46.73 11.67 -2.92
CA ARG A 8 -46.56 10.66 -3.97
C ARG A 8 -45.38 10.95 -4.90
N TRP A 9 -45.07 12.23 -5.14
CA TRP A 9 -43.94 12.66 -5.97
C TRP A 9 -42.62 12.64 -5.20
N GLN A 10 -42.66 12.85 -3.88
CA GLN A 10 -41.48 12.74 -3.03
C GLN A 10 -40.94 11.30 -3.01
N SER A 11 -41.83 10.30 -2.92
CA SER A 11 -41.42 8.89 -3.02
C SER A 11 -40.83 8.52 -4.39
N LEU A 12 -41.35 9.08 -5.48
CA LEU A 12 -40.80 8.82 -6.84
C LEU A 12 -39.40 9.42 -7.02
N ILE A 13 -39.19 10.63 -6.51
CA ILE A 13 -37.88 11.30 -6.56
C ILE A 13 -36.88 10.52 -5.70
N ALA A 14 -37.27 10.14 -4.48
CA ALA A 14 -36.41 9.36 -3.59
C ALA A 14 -36.03 8.01 -4.20
N ALA A 15 -36.98 7.29 -4.80
CA ALA A 15 -36.73 6.02 -5.47
C ALA A 15 -35.78 6.18 -6.68
N SER A 16 -35.99 7.23 -7.49
CA SER A 16 -35.13 7.51 -8.65
C SER A 16 -33.70 7.84 -8.22
N LEU A 17 -33.53 8.63 -7.15
CA LEU A 17 -32.22 8.94 -6.59
C LEU A 17 -31.52 7.70 -6.04
N PHE A 18 -32.27 6.80 -5.41
CA PHE A 18 -31.74 5.55 -4.88
C PHE A 18 -31.19 4.63 -5.98
N VAL A 19 -31.90 4.52 -7.11
CA VAL A 19 -31.43 3.74 -8.27
C VAL A 19 -30.15 4.32 -8.86
N ILE A 20 -30.03 5.65 -8.94
CA ILE A 20 -28.83 6.31 -9.46
C ILE A 20 -27.62 6.11 -8.52
N VAL A 21 -27.83 6.12 -7.20
CA VAL A 21 -26.76 5.89 -6.21
C VAL A 21 -26.32 4.43 -6.17
N CYS A 22 -27.23 3.48 -6.34
CA CYS A 22 -26.91 2.05 -6.34
C CYS A 22 -26.37 1.53 -7.68
N GLY A 23 -26.53 2.28 -8.78
CA GLY A 23 -26.07 1.91 -10.12
C GLY A 23 -24.61 2.25 -10.45
N ARG A 24 -23.72 2.40 -9.45
CA ARG A 24 -22.30 2.69 -9.74
C ARG A 24 -21.69 1.52 -10.50
N SER A 25 -20.97 1.83 -11.59
CA SER A 25 -20.37 0.89 -12.52
C SER A 25 -19.61 -0.24 -11.81
N ALA A 26 -19.91 -1.48 -12.20
CA ALA A 26 -18.97 -2.57 -12.01
C ALA A 26 -17.68 -2.18 -12.76
N LEU A 27 -16.62 -1.89 -12.01
CA LEU A 27 -15.28 -1.89 -12.56
C LEU A 27 -14.94 -3.36 -12.80
N ALA A 28 -15.22 -3.84 -14.00
CA ALA A 28 -14.66 -5.10 -14.45
C ALA A 28 -13.16 -4.86 -14.59
N ASP A 29 -12.39 -5.46 -13.69
CA ASP A 29 -10.96 -5.65 -13.88
C ASP A 29 -10.83 -6.83 -14.84
N ASP A 30 -10.72 -6.50 -16.13
CA ASP A 30 -10.60 -7.45 -17.23
C ASP A 30 -9.31 -8.27 -17.06
N SER A 31 -9.44 -9.38 -16.35
CA SER A 31 -8.60 -10.55 -16.50
C SER A 31 -9.49 -11.69 -16.97
N GLU A 32 -9.76 -11.71 -18.27
CA GLU A 32 -10.50 -12.77 -18.94
C GLU A 32 -9.92 -14.15 -18.59
N ILE A 33 -10.70 -14.89 -17.83
CA ILE A 33 -10.44 -16.29 -17.53
C ILE A 33 -10.72 -17.11 -18.80
N PHE A 34 -9.70 -17.82 -19.29
CA PHE A 34 -9.88 -18.86 -20.31
C PHE A 34 -10.81 -19.94 -19.78
N THR A 35 -12.12 -19.82 -20.01
CA THR A 35 -13.03 -20.96 -20.00
C THR A 35 -13.00 -21.54 -21.41
N GLY A 36 -11.84 -22.09 -21.79
CA GLY A 36 -11.71 -22.86 -23.02
C GLY A 36 -12.92 -23.78 -23.11
N SER A 37 -13.63 -23.76 -24.24
CA SER A 37 -14.93 -24.40 -24.43
C SER A 37 -15.04 -25.62 -23.55
N SER A 38 -15.90 -25.56 -22.52
CA SER A 38 -16.05 -26.62 -21.53
C SER A 38 -16.77 -27.81 -22.16
N SER A 39 -16.21 -28.37 -23.23
CA SER A 39 -16.40 -29.78 -23.52
C SER A 39 -15.48 -30.50 -22.55
N ALA A 40 -16.07 -31.11 -21.52
CA ALA A 40 -15.36 -32.01 -20.63
C ALA A 40 -14.49 -32.98 -21.47
N GLY A 41 -13.16 -32.83 -21.38
CA GLY A 41 -12.21 -33.67 -22.12
C GLY A 41 -11.29 -32.97 -23.15
N SER A 42 -11.34 -31.65 -23.33
CA SER A 42 -10.34 -30.95 -24.15
C SER A 42 -9.01 -30.82 -23.39
N GLN A 43 -7.94 -31.45 -23.88
CA GLN A 43 -6.60 -31.31 -23.30
C GLN A 43 -5.99 -29.98 -23.77
N PRO A 44 -5.64 -29.04 -22.86
CA PRO A 44 -5.12 -27.75 -23.26
C PRO A 44 -3.70 -27.90 -23.81
N ASN A 45 -3.46 -27.34 -25.00
CA ASN A 45 -2.11 -27.14 -25.50
C ASN A 45 -1.56 -25.83 -24.90
N ILE A 46 -0.72 -25.94 -23.88
CA ILE A 46 -0.13 -24.78 -23.20
C ILE A 46 1.17 -24.39 -23.91
N LEU A 47 1.26 -23.11 -24.30
CA LEU A 47 2.50 -22.50 -24.78
C LEU A 47 2.96 -21.47 -23.75
N LEU A 48 4.11 -21.75 -23.13
CA LEU A 48 4.80 -20.80 -22.27
C LEU A 48 5.79 -19.99 -23.11
N ILE A 49 5.61 -18.67 -23.16
CA ILE A 49 6.55 -17.75 -23.81
C ILE A 49 7.28 -16.99 -22.71
N LEU A 50 8.60 -17.17 -22.64
CA LEU A 50 9.46 -16.50 -21.69
C LEU A 50 10.07 -15.27 -22.36
N ASP A 51 9.74 -14.08 -21.87
CA ASP A 51 10.45 -12.87 -22.27
C ASP A 51 11.87 -12.89 -21.68
N THR A 52 12.87 -12.87 -22.56
CA THR A 52 14.30 -12.84 -22.22
C THR A 52 14.94 -11.52 -22.62
N SER A 53 14.12 -10.50 -22.91
CA SER A 53 14.59 -9.16 -23.21
C SER A 53 15.42 -8.59 -22.05
N GLY A 54 16.29 -7.62 -22.36
CA GLY A 54 17.17 -7.00 -21.37
C GLY A 54 16.43 -6.30 -20.22
N SER A 55 15.16 -5.91 -20.38
CA SER A 55 14.35 -5.36 -19.29
C SER A 55 14.06 -6.37 -18.19
N MET A 56 13.98 -7.66 -18.54
CA MET A 56 13.81 -8.75 -17.56
C MET A 56 15.13 -9.13 -16.86
N ALA A 57 16.29 -8.62 -17.34
CA ALA A 57 17.60 -8.90 -16.76
C ALA A 57 17.96 -8.00 -15.57
N SER A 58 17.17 -6.96 -15.30
CA SER A 58 17.47 -6.00 -14.24
C SER A 58 16.97 -6.50 -12.88
N THR A 59 17.87 -6.52 -11.89
CA THR A 59 17.47 -6.61 -10.48
C THR A 59 16.98 -5.22 -10.05
N VAL A 60 15.68 -5.08 -9.82
CA VAL A 60 15.12 -3.83 -9.28
C VAL A 60 15.27 -3.86 -7.76
N VAL A 61 16.27 -3.15 -7.24
CA VAL A 61 16.40 -2.91 -5.80
C VAL A 61 15.58 -1.65 -5.48
N THR A 62 14.38 -1.83 -4.95
CA THR A 62 13.47 -0.72 -4.62
C THR A 62 13.94 0.06 -3.39
N GLN A 63 14.70 -0.59 -2.49
CA GLN A 63 15.31 0.04 -1.30
C GLN A 63 16.69 -0.56 -1.05
N ALA A 64 17.72 0.28 -1.00
CA ALA A 64 19.03 -0.14 -0.54
C ALA A 64 18.99 -0.41 0.97
N ALA A 65 19.68 -1.46 1.42
CA ALA A 65 19.77 -1.76 2.84
C ALA A 65 20.38 -0.58 3.62
N TYR A 66 19.90 -0.35 4.83
CA TYR A 66 20.47 0.63 5.74
C TYR A 66 21.95 0.30 6.03
N ASN A 67 22.82 1.29 5.93
CA ASN A 67 24.24 1.20 6.23
C ASN A 67 24.53 2.06 7.48
N PRO A 68 24.83 1.45 8.65
CA PRO A 68 25.04 2.19 9.90
C PRO A 68 26.31 3.04 9.91
N VAL A 69 27.23 2.86 8.94
CA VAL A 69 28.47 3.65 8.81
C VAL A 69 28.25 4.90 7.96
N THR A 70 27.14 4.96 7.21
CA THR A 70 26.81 6.11 6.36
C THR A 70 26.04 7.16 7.17
N THR A 71 26.46 8.41 7.07
CA THR A 71 25.65 9.53 7.56
C THR A 71 24.60 9.90 6.51
N TYR A 72 23.32 9.70 6.84
CA TYR A 72 22.20 10.09 6.01
C TYR A 72 21.83 11.55 6.27
N ALA A 73 21.97 12.41 5.26
CA ALA A 73 21.56 13.81 5.37
C ALA A 73 20.02 13.91 5.46
N GLY A 74 19.51 14.78 6.34
CA GLY A 74 18.06 14.97 6.51
C GLY A 74 17.71 15.94 7.64
N ALA A 75 16.41 16.14 7.86
CA ALA A 75 15.89 17.00 8.92
C ALA A 75 15.92 16.35 10.32
N CYS A 76 16.24 15.06 10.39
CA CYS A 76 16.34 14.28 11.62
C CYS A 76 17.67 14.54 12.31
N SER A 77 17.66 14.69 13.64
CA SER A 77 18.88 14.83 14.43
C SER A 77 19.60 13.49 14.57
N SER A 78 20.91 13.46 14.36
CA SER A 78 21.74 12.28 14.59
C SER A 78 21.95 11.93 16.06
N THR A 79 21.58 12.83 16.98
CA THR A 79 21.76 12.63 18.43
C THR A 79 20.50 12.10 19.14
N LEU A 80 19.42 11.89 18.40
CA LEU A 80 18.14 11.43 18.92
C LEU A 80 17.78 10.04 18.37
N VAL A 81 17.19 9.22 19.23
CA VAL A 81 16.53 7.98 18.86
C VAL A 81 15.04 8.27 18.76
N TYR A 82 14.44 7.99 17.61
CA TYR A 82 13.03 8.22 17.34
C TYR A 82 12.24 6.92 17.40
N PHE A 83 11.01 6.99 17.89
CA PHE A 83 10.14 5.82 18.03
C PHE A 83 8.67 6.24 17.94
N GLN A 84 7.83 5.27 17.58
CA GLN A 84 6.38 5.42 17.52
C GLN A 84 5.74 4.32 18.37
N ALA A 85 4.68 4.65 19.10
CA ALA A 85 3.86 3.63 19.75
C ALA A 85 3.19 2.75 18.67
N SER A 86 2.97 1.47 18.97
CA SER A 86 2.44 0.49 18.01
C SER A 86 1.17 0.96 17.29
N GLY A 87 1.05 0.64 16.00
CA GLY A 87 -0.20 0.79 15.24
C GLY A 87 -0.33 2.02 14.34
N GLY A 88 0.78 2.67 13.97
CA GLY A 88 0.78 3.76 12.98
C GLY A 88 1.48 3.40 11.67
N SER A 89 1.27 4.22 10.64
CA SER A 89 1.98 4.11 9.35
C SER A 89 3.50 4.26 9.54
N ALA A 90 4.27 3.71 8.61
CA ALA A 90 5.71 3.93 8.56
C ALA A 90 6.01 5.44 8.54
N PRO A 91 6.83 5.96 9.47
CA PRO A 91 7.12 7.38 9.53
C PRO A 91 7.91 7.82 8.28
N THR A 92 7.46 8.89 7.63
CA THR A 92 8.14 9.49 6.47
C THR A 92 9.22 10.49 6.87
N GLY A 93 9.45 10.69 8.16
CA GLY A 93 10.44 11.60 8.73
C GLY A 93 10.38 11.64 10.25
N CYS A 94 10.98 12.68 10.84
CA CYS A 94 11.10 12.81 12.29
C CYS A 94 10.08 13.77 12.94
N THR A 95 9.22 14.40 12.14
CA THR A 95 8.18 15.32 12.64
C THR A 95 7.06 14.54 13.31
N GLY A 96 6.68 14.94 14.53
CA GLY A 96 5.60 14.30 15.29
C GLY A 96 5.99 12.96 15.92
N MET A 97 7.26 12.55 15.80
CA MET A 97 7.78 11.34 16.43
C MET A 97 8.18 11.59 17.89
N SER A 98 7.89 10.61 18.75
CA SER A 98 8.48 10.57 20.08
C SER A 98 9.97 10.29 19.94
N SER A 99 10.80 10.94 20.76
CA SER A 99 12.25 10.76 20.72
C SER A 99 12.90 10.94 22.07
N PHE A 100 14.09 10.36 22.23
CA PHE A 100 14.97 10.58 23.38
C PHE A 100 16.42 10.69 22.92
N SER A 101 17.29 11.32 23.73
CA SER A 101 18.71 11.45 23.39
C SER A 101 19.43 10.10 23.43
N THR A 102 20.27 9.83 22.43
CA THR A 102 21.22 8.71 22.39
C THR A 102 22.07 8.59 23.66
N SER A 103 22.35 9.71 24.34
CA SER A 103 23.07 9.73 25.62
C SER A 103 22.37 8.97 26.75
N TYR A 104 21.05 8.84 26.71
CA TYR A 104 20.28 8.04 27.67
C TYR A 104 20.31 6.54 27.37
N GLN A 105 20.77 6.15 26.19
CA GLN A 105 20.75 4.77 25.75
C GLN A 105 21.97 3.99 26.26
N LYS A 106 21.81 3.40 27.45
CA LYS A 106 22.86 2.62 28.13
C LYS A 106 22.84 1.13 27.83
N CYS A 107 21.73 0.63 27.27
CA CYS A 107 21.60 -0.79 26.95
C CYS A 107 22.34 -1.11 25.65
N GLN A 108 23.47 -1.81 25.76
CA GLN A 108 24.27 -2.19 24.60
C GLN A 108 23.49 -3.07 23.62
N SER A 109 22.63 -3.97 24.11
CA SER A 109 21.80 -4.80 23.24
C SER A 109 20.85 -3.95 22.38
N ALA A 110 20.29 -2.87 22.93
CA ALA A 110 19.43 -1.97 22.18
C ALA A 110 20.22 -1.21 21.10
N VAL A 111 21.46 -0.81 21.39
CA VAL A 111 22.35 -0.18 20.40
C VAL A 111 22.68 -1.15 19.28
N ASN A 112 23.00 -2.40 19.62
CA ASN A 112 23.33 -3.44 18.65
C ASN A 112 22.14 -3.75 17.72
N SER A 113 20.91 -3.73 18.23
CA SER A 113 19.71 -3.91 17.40
C SER A 113 19.41 -2.74 16.45
N LEU A 114 19.91 -1.53 16.74
CA LEU A 114 19.71 -0.35 15.89
C LEU A 114 20.72 -0.27 14.72
N ILE A 115 21.86 -0.94 14.84
CA ILE A 115 22.88 -1.01 13.78
C ILE A 115 22.66 -2.20 12.83
N ASP A 116 21.84 -3.17 13.23
CA ASP A 116 21.43 -4.28 12.36
C ASP A 116 20.32 -3.76 11.42
N PRO A 117 20.46 -3.85 10.09
CA PRO A 117 19.40 -3.46 9.17
C PRO A 117 18.12 -4.23 9.50
N GLY A 118 17.13 -3.51 10.06
CA GLY A 118 15.84 -4.08 10.40
C GLY A 118 15.09 -4.63 9.19
N PHE A 119 13.92 -5.20 9.44
CA PHE A 119 13.06 -5.73 8.38
C PHE A 119 12.25 -4.61 7.73
N TYR A 120 12.33 -4.52 6.40
CA TYR A 120 11.41 -3.72 5.59
C TYR A 120 10.42 -4.68 4.95
N THR A 121 9.13 -4.41 5.10
CA THR A 121 8.08 -5.05 4.32
C THR A 121 7.75 -4.14 3.15
N ASP A 122 7.79 -4.68 1.95
CA ASP A 122 7.31 -4.03 0.73
C ASP A 122 5.79 -3.82 0.73
#